data_AF-A0A1R3I5S3-F1
#
_entry.id   AF-A0A1R3I5S3-F1
#
_cell.length_a   1.000
_cell.length_b   1.000
_cell.length_c   1.000
_cell.angle_alpha   90.00
_cell.angle_beta   90.00
_cell.angle_gamma   90.00
#
_symmetry.space_group_name_H-M   'P 1'
#
loop_
_entity.id
_entity.type
_entity.pdbx_description
1 polymer ?
#
loop_
_entity_poly.entity_id
_entity_poly.type
_entity_poly.pdbx_seq_one_letter_code
_entity_poly.pdbx_strand_id
1 'polypeptide(L)'
;MSRFHVGGKVVDKVDLLRKKPTAWRLDVWPFAIMYLLWLTIVVPSLDFVDAAIVFGGLVVTHILVLLFTAWSVDFKCFVQYSKVSDIHHADACKITPAKFSGSKEVVPLHFRKQVASSSSSTDGEEIYFDFRKQCFIYSEEEKSFSKLPYPTKETFGYYLKCSGHGSDAKVLTATEKWGRNVFEYPQPTFQKLMKEHCMEPFFVFQVFCVGLWCLDEYWYYSLFTLFMLFMFESTMAKSRLKTLSELRRVRVDSQTLMVHRCGKWVKLSGTDLLPGDVVSIGRLSGQNGEDKSVPADMLILAGSAIVNEAILTGESTPQWKVNPLF
;
A
#
# COMPACT_ATOMS: atom_id res chain seq x y z
N MET A 1 -9.27 14.26 18.69
CA MET A 1 -9.87 14.89 17.49
C MET A 1 -10.05 13.81 16.45
N SER A 2 -11.17 13.76 15.72
CA SER A 2 -11.42 12.66 14.75
C SER A 2 -10.73 12.84 13.39
N ARG A 3 -10.17 14.03 13.12
CA ARG A 3 -9.58 14.41 11.85
C ARG A 3 -8.28 15.17 12.08
N PHE A 4 -7.21 14.73 11.44
CA PHE A 4 -5.90 15.36 11.45
C PHE A 4 -5.60 15.99 10.10
N HIS A 5 -5.02 17.19 10.12
CA HIS A 5 -4.51 17.88 8.94
C HIS A 5 -3.00 17.71 8.92
N VAL A 6 -2.48 16.99 7.94
CA VAL A 6 -1.05 16.69 7.80
C VAL A 6 -0.36 17.76 6.95
N GLY A 7 -1.10 18.41 6.04
CA GLY A 7 -0.58 19.50 5.21
C GLY A 7 0.64 19.11 4.34
N GLY A 8 0.82 17.81 4.10
CA GLY A 8 1.97 17.27 3.38
C GLY A 8 1.76 17.27 1.87
N LYS A 9 2.86 17.12 1.11
CA LYS A 9 2.80 16.99 -0.36
C LYS A 9 2.00 15.78 -0.84
N VAL A 10 1.90 14.73 -0.02
CA VAL A 10 1.27 13.44 -0.37
C VAL A 10 -0.07 13.24 0.35
N VAL A 11 -0.17 13.64 1.62
CA VAL A 11 -1.36 13.47 2.47
C VAL A 11 -1.85 14.83 2.94
N ASP A 12 -3.12 15.12 2.65
CA ASP A 12 -3.81 16.32 3.11
C ASP A 12 -4.44 16.06 4.49
N LYS A 13 -5.27 15.01 4.58
CA LYS A 13 -6.12 14.74 5.76
C LYS A 13 -6.18 13.28 6.13
N VAL A 14 -6.25 13.00 7.42
CA VAL A 14 -6.38 11.65 8.00
C VAL A 14 -7.60 11.64 8.94
N ASP A 15 -8.62 10.83 8.61
CA ASP A 15 -9.78 10.62 9.48
C ASP A 15 -9.64 9.28 10.20
N LEU A 16 -9.83 9.25 11.52
CA LEU A 16 -9.79 8.02 12.31
C LEU A 16 -11.09 7.23 12.17
N LEU A 17 -10.96 5.92 11.99
CA LEU A 17 -12.07 5.01 11.78
C LEU A 17 -11.97 3.79 12.70
N ARG A 18 -13.11 3.39 13.24
CA ARG A 18 -13.31 2.11 13.93
C ARG A 18 -14.26 1.25 13.15
N LYS A 19 -13.91 -0.03 12.99
CA LYS A 19 -14.70 -0.97 12.20
C LYS A 19 -16.00 -1.29 12.94
N LYS A 20 -17.15 -1.17 12.25
CA LYS A 20 -18.43 -1.60 12.81
C LYS A 20 -18.47 -3.13 12.90
N PRO A 21 -19.05 -3.70 13.98
CA PRO A 21 -19.28 -5.13 14.04
C PRO A 21 -20.19 -5.55 12.88
N THR A 22 -19.98 -6.77 12.34
CA THR A 22 -20.62 -7.22 11.11
C THR A 22 -22.15 -7.09 11.15
N ALA A 23 -22.77 -7.36 12.30
CA ALA A 23 -24.21 -7.24 12.50
C ALA A 23 -24.74 -5.80 12.41
N TRP A 24 -23.93 -4.77 12.65
CA TRP A 24 -24.33 -3.36 12.61
C TRP A 24 -23.93 -2.64 11.32
N ARG A 25 -23.37 -3.36 10.36
CA ARG A 25 -23.01 -2.74 9.08
C ARG A 25 -24.26 -2.49 8.25
N LEU A 26 -24.30 -1.32 7.61
CA LEU A 26 -25.48 -0.87 6.86
C LEU A 26 -25.75 -1.70 5.59
N ASP A 27 -24.81 -2.53 5.16
CA ASP A 27 -24.98 -3.52 4.09
C ASP A 27 -25.64 -4.82 4.58
N VAL A 28 -25.67 -5.10 5.89
CA VAL A 28 -26.15 -6.39 6.41
C VAL A 28 -27.52 -6.25 7.08
N TRP A 29 -27.65 -5.40 8.10
CA TRP A 29 -28.87 -5.39 8.92
C TRP A 29 -30.12 -4.87 8.20
N PRO A 30 -30.07 -3.81 7.36
CA PRO A 30 -31.28 -3.34 6.68
C PRO A 30 -31.77 -4.38 5.67
N PHE A 31 -30.83 -5.01 4.95
CA PHE A 31 -31.16 -6.07 4.01
C PHE A 31 -31.68 -7.33 4.73
N ALA A 32 -31.14 -7.70 5.89
CA ALA A 32 -31.69 -8.79 6.70
C ALA A 32 -33.16 -8.54 7.09
N ILE A 33 -33.50 -7.31 7.48
CA ILE A 33 -34.90 -6.91 7.75
C ILE A 33 -35.73 -6.97 6.47
N MET A 34 -35.22 -6.48 5.34
CA MET A 34 -35.93 -6.52 4.05
C MET A 34 -36.20 -7.96 3.59
N TYR A 35 -35.24 -8.87 3.75
CA TYR A 35 -35.44 -10.30 3.46
C TYR A 35 -36.45 -10.96 4.40
N LEU A 36 -36.44 -10.59 5.69
CA LEU A 36 -37.42 -11.08 6.65
C LEU A 36 -38.83 -10.60 6.27
N LEU A 37 -38.98 -9.30 5.97
CA LEU A 37 -40.25 -8.71 5.54
C LEU A 37 -40.76 -9.35 4.24
N TRP A 38 -39.86 -9.64 3.30
CA TRP A 38 -40.20 -10.37 2.09
C TRP A 38 -40.77 -11.77 2.42
N LEU A 39 -40.10 -12.52 3.30
CA LEU A 39 -40.54 -13.86 3.70
C LEU A 39 -41.89 -13.84 4.45
N THR A 40 -42.10 -12.86 5.35
CA THR A 40 -43.26 -12.86 6.24
C THR A 40 -44.49 -12.16 5.67
N ILE A 41 -44.31 -11.18 4.79
CA ILE A 41 -45.40 -10.35 4.25
C ILE A 41 -45.60 -10.62 2.76
N VAL A 42 -44.54 -10.59 1.96
CA VAL A 42 -44.66 -10.68 0.49
C VAL A 42 -45.01 -12.10 0.05
N VAL A 43 -44.32 -13.12 0.57
CA VAL A 43 -44.59 -14.52 0.21
C VAL A 43 -46.04 -14.97 0.53
N PRO A 44 -46.65 -14.60 1.67
CA PRO A 44 -48.04 -14.96 1.94
C PRO A 44 -49.10 -14.11 1.22
N SER A 45 -48.74 -12.94 0.68
CA SER A 45 -49.70 -11.97 0.12
C SER A 45 -49.76 -11.95 -1.41
N LEU A 46 -48.72 -12.44 -2.08
CA LEU A 46 -48.60 -12.46 -3.54
C LEU A 46 -48.50 -13.87 -4.09
N ASP A 47 -48.80 -14.01 -5.38
CA ASP A 47 -48.49 -15.22 -6.13
C ASP A 47 -46.98 -15.47 -6.16
N PHE A 48 -46.59 -16.74 -6.27
CA PHE A 48 -45.20 -17.17 -6.22
C PHE A 48 -44.31 -16.43 -7.23
N VAL A 49 -44.84 -16.16 -8.43
CA VAL A 49 -44.12 -15.47 -9.51
C VAL A 49 -43.84 -14.01 -9.12
N ASP A 50 -44.85 -13.29 -8.64
CA ASP A 50 -44.72 -11.89 -8.23
C ASP A 50 -43.80 -11.76 -7.01
N ALA A 51 -43.90 -12.67 -6.05
CA ALA A 51 -42.99 -12.74 -4.91
C ALA A 51 -41.53 -12.96 -5.36
N ALA A 52 -41.30 -13.80 -6.38
CA ALA A 52 -39.96 -14.04 -6.92
C ALA A 52 -39.38 -12.80 -7.64
N ILE A 53 -40.20 -12.01 -8.34
CA ILE A 53 -39.77 -10.76 -8.97
C ILE A 53 -39.31 -9.76 -7.90
N VAL A 54 -40.08 -9.60 -6.81
CA VAL A 54 -39.71 -8.72 -5.69
C VAL A 54 -38.39 -9.18 -5.06
N PHE A 55 -38.19 -10.49 -4.88
CA PHE A 55 -36.93 -11.04 -4.38
C PHE A 55 -35.75 -10.71 -5.31
N GLY A 56 -35.93 -10.88 -6.62
CA GLY A 56 -34.92 -10.52 -7.62
C GLY A 56 -34.51 -9.05 -7.52
N GLY A 57 -35.46 -8.13 -7.42
CA GLY A 57 -35.20 -6.71 -7.21
C GLY A 57 -34.44 -6.40 -5.91
N LEU A 58 -34.79 -7.07 -4.81
CA LEU A 58 -34.08 -6.96 -3.53
C LEU A 58 -32.63 -7.42 -3.64
N VAL A 59 -32.39 -8.55 -4.30
CA VAL A 59 -31.03 -9.10 -4.53
C VAL A 59 -30.21 -8.16 -5.40
N VAL A 60 -30.76 -7.65 -6.51
CA VAL A 60 -30.07 -6.67 -7.38
C VAL A 60 -29.71 -5.41 -6.61
N THR A 61 -30.63 -4.89 -5.80
CA THR A 61 -30.39 -3.71 -4.96
C THR A 61 -29.27 -3.96 -3.93
N HIS A 62 -29.26 -5.14 -3.32
CA HIS A 62 -28.22 -5.54 -2.36
C HIS A 62 -26.84 -5.63 -3.04
N ILE A 63 -26.76 -6.29 -4.20
CA ILE A 63 -25.52 -6.39 -4.99
C ILE A 63 -25.01 -4.99 -5.37
N LEU A 64 -25.92 -4.09 -5.79
CA LEU A 64 -25.57 -2.72 -6.15
C LEU A 64 -24.98 -1.97 -4.94
N VAL A 65 -25.59 -2.07 -3.75
CA VAL A 65 -25.02 -1.47 -2.52
C VAL A 65 -23.61 -2.02 -2.25
N LEU A 66 -23.39 -3.33 -2.38
CA LEU A 66 -22.07 -3.93 -2.20
C LEU A 66 -21.05 -3.40 -3.23
N LEU A 67 -21.43 -3.26 -4.50
CA LEU A 67 -20.57 -2.69 -5.54
C LEU A 67 -20.23 -1.21 -5.25
N PHE A 68 -21.19 -0.42 -4.77
CA PHE A 68 -20.94 0.96 -4.35
C PHE A 68 -19.94 1.05 -3.20
N THR A 69 -19.89 0.05 -2.29
CA THR A 69 -18.83 -0.01 -1.27
C THR A 69 -17.45 -0.34 -1.85
N ALA A 70 -17.37 -0.94 -3.03
CA ALA A 70 -16.11 -1.17 -3.74
C ALA A 70 -15.68 0.07 -4.54
N TRP A 71 -16.62 0.78 -5.17
CA TRP A 71 -16.34 1.94 -6.01
C TRP A 71 -16.04 3.22 -5.25
N SER A 72 -16.70 3.44 -4.11
CA SER A 72 -16.53 4.66 -3.33
C SER A 72 -16.00 4.37 -1.94
N VAL A 73 -14.80 4.89 -1.67
CA VAL A 73 -14.17 4.80 -0.35
C VAL A 73 -14.96 5.56 0.70
N ASP A 74 -15.56 6.71 0.35
CA ASP A 74 -16.39 7.47 1.29
C ASP A 74 -17.66 6.69 1.64
N PHE A 75 -18.30 6.04 0.66
CA PHE A 75 -19.46 5.19 0.90
C PHE A 75 -19.10 3.96 1.73
N LYS A 76 -17.97 3.30 1.43
CA LYS A 76 -17.41 2.21 2.24
C LYS A 76 -17.21 2.63 3.70
N CYS A 77 -16.66 3.84 3.92
CA CYS A 77 -16.46 4.38 5.26
C CYS A 77 -17.79 4.61 5.98
N PHE A 78 -18.81 5.10 5.28
CA PHE A 78 -20.15 5.29 5.85
C PHE A 78 -20.80 3.95 6.26
N VAL A 79 -20.72 2.95 5.38
CA VAL A 79 -21.35 1.63 5.59
C VAL A 79 -20.64 0.79 6.65
N GLN A 80 -19.31 0.68 6.56
CA GLN A 80 -18.53 -0.30 7.33
C GLN A 80 -17.81 0.27 8.56
N TYR A 81 -17.67 1.60 8.65
CA TYR A 81 -16.86 2.24 9.68
C TYR A 81 -17.64 3.31 10.45
N SER A 82 -17.13 3.65 11.63
CA SER A 82 -17.58 4.76 12.46
C SER A 82 -16.40 5.69 12.72
N LYS A 83 -16.62 7.00 12.74
CA LYS A 83 -15.57 7.97 13.04
C LYS A 83 -15.31 7.99 14.54
N VAL A 84 -14.06 7.98 14.95
CA VAL A 84 -13.65 7.98 16.36
C VAL A 84 -12.78 9.20 16.64
N SER A 85 -12.91 9.79 17.83
CA SER A 85 -12.15 10.97 18.25
C SER A 85 -10.81 10.65 18.91
N ASP A 86 -10.67 9.43 19.39
CA ASP A 86 -9.50 8.90 20.08
C ASP A 86 -8.73 7.92 19.18
N ILE A 87 -7.40 8.05 19.19
CA ILE A 87 -6.49 7.29 18.35
C ILE A 87 -6.39 5.83 18.80
N HIS A 88 -6.38 5.58 20.12
CA HIS A 88 -6.22 4.22 20.66
C HIS A 88 -7.43 3.32 20.38
N HIS A 89 -8.59 3.92 20.11
CA HIS A 89 -9.82 3.22 19.75
C HIS A 89 -10.02 3.05 18.23
N ALA A 90 -9.07 3.52 17.41
CA ALA A 90 -9.14 3.46 15.96
C ALA A 90 -8.43 2.21 15.41
N ASP A 91 -9.10 1.47 14.54
CA ASP A 91 -8.53 0.29 13.87
C ASP A 91 -7.92 0.64 12.51
N ALA A 92 -8.42 1.72 11.90
CA ALA A 92 -8.07 2.13 10.54
C ALA A 92 -8.14 3.65 10.42
N CYS A 93 -7.52 4.18 9.37
CA CYS A 93 -7.61 5.58 9.02
C CYS A 93 -8.03 5.73 7.55
N LYS A 94 -8.89 6.71 7.27
CA LYS A 94 -9.17 7.15 5.90
C LYS A 94 -8.21 8.27 5.55
N ILE A 95 -7.45 8.05 4.49
CA ILE A 95 -6.43 8.97 4.01
C ILE A 95 -6.99 9.71 2.80
N THR A 96 -7.00 11.04 2.91
CA THR A 96 -7.29 11.92 1.78
C THR A 96 -5.95 12.45 1.26
N PRO A 97 -5.52 12.03 0.06
CA PRO A 97 -4.28 12.52 -0.52
C PRO A 97 -4.37 14.01 -0.84
N ALA A 98 -3.23 14.64 -0.98
CA ALA A 98 -3.14 16.01 -1.51
C ALA A 98 -3.68 16.08 -2.95
N LYS A 99 -4.03 17.30 -3.41
CA LYS A 99 -4.50 17.51 -4.78
C LYS A 99 -3.50 16.91 -5.78
N PHE A 100 -4.01 16.19 -6.78
CA PHE A 100 -3.23 15.47 -7.80
C PHE A 100 -2.35 14.30 -7.31
N SER A 101 -2.41 13.96 -6.03
CA SER A 101 -1.69 12.79 -5.48
C SER A 101 -2.57 11.53 -5.48
N GLY A 102 -3.47 11.36 -6.44
CA GLY A 102 -4.30 10.16 -6.65
C GLY A 102 -5.55 10.04 -5.75
N SER A 103 -6.00 8.80 -5.49
CA SER A 103 -7.30 8.49 -4.85
C SER A 103 -7.22 8.29 -3.32
N LYS A 104 -8.37 8.47 -2.66
CA LYS A 104 -8.58 8.19 -1.23
C LYS A 104 -8.44 6.69 -0.96
N GLU A 105 -7.96 6.34 0.22
CA GLU A 105 -7.80 4.94 0.63
C GLU A 105 -8.06 4.78 2.13
N VAL A 106 -8.48 3.58 2.54
CA VAL A 106 -8.57 3.22 3.96
C VAL A 106 -7.42 2.27 4.27
N VAL A 107 -6.58 2.66 5.22
CA VAL A 107 -5.37 1.94 5.62
C VAL A 107 -5.52 1.50 7.08
N PRO A 108 -5.06 0.28 7.45
CA PRO A 108 -5.04 -0.14 8.84
C PRO A 108 -4.07 0.72 9.67
N LEU A 109 -4.44 0.98 10.93
CA LEU A 109 -3.55 1.64 11.88
C LEU A 109 -2.73 0.56 12.61
N HIS A 110 -1.42 0.76 12.70
CA HIS A 110 -0.51 -0.16 13.38
C HIS A 110 0.00 0.45 14.68
N PHE A 111 0.03 -0.37 15.72
CA PHE A 111 0.54 -0.04 17.04
C PHE A 111 1.81 -0.86 17.28
N ARG A 112 2.92 -0.19 17.56
CA ARG A 112 4.20 -0.84 17.84
C ARG A 112 4.72 -0.36 19.19
N LYS A 113 5.07 -1.31 20.06
CA LYS A 113 5.79 -1.00 21.29
C LYS A 113 7.26 -0.77 20.96
N GLN A 114 7.82 0.38 21.30
CA GLN A 114 9.25 0.61 21.15
C GLN A 114 10.01 -0.17 22.23
N VAL A 115 10.99 -0.98 21.81
CA VAL A 115 11.90 -1.61 22.77
C VAL A 115 12.82 -0.53 23.32
N ALA A 116 12.81 -0.35 24.64
CA ALA A 116 13.54 0.70 25.34
C ALA A 116 15.03 0.71 24.97
N SER A 117 15.45 1.74 24.23
CA SER A 117 16.86 2.14 24.22
C SER A 117 17.13 2.94 25.51
N SER A 118 18.26 2.66 26.15
CA SER A 118 18.61 2.97 27.54
C SER A 118 18.77 4.46 27.91
N SER A 119 18.01 5.38 27.32
CA SER A 119 18.11 6.82 27.63
C SER A 119 16.80 7.62 27.63
N SER A 120 15.63 7.00 27.43
CA SER A 120 14.35 7.68 27.66
C SER A 120 13.32 6.70 28.23
N SER A 121 13.00 6.88 29.50
CA SER A 121 12.02 6.15 30.29
C SER A 121 10.58 6.52 29.90
N THR A 122 10.18 6.20 28.68
CA THR A 122 8.77 6.24 28.27
C THR A 122 8.51 5.00 27.44
N ASP A 123 7.74 4.08 28.01
CA ASP A 123 7.10 2.96 27.32
C ASP A 123 6.09 3.55 26.33
N GLY A 124 6.60 4.07 25.21
CA GLY A 124 5.82 4.78 24.21
C GLY A 124 5.33 3.80 23.15
N GLU A 125 4.01 3.68 23.00
CA GLU A 125 3.42 3.01 21.85
C GLU A 125 3.52 3.93 20.63
N GLU A 126 4.31 3.53 19.62
CA GLU A 126 4.42 4.23 18.36
C GLU A 126 3.26 3.81 17.44
N ILE A 127 2.49 4.81 17.03
CA ILE A 127 1.31 4.62 16.19
C ILE A 127 1.65 5.08 14.79
N TYR A 128 1.54 4.17 13.82
CA TYR A 128 1.92 4.45 12.44
C TYR A 128 0.97 3.82 11.44
N PHE A 129 1.00 4.33 10.21
CA PHE A 129 0.36 3.70 9.07
C PHE A 129 1.22 3.86 7.83
N ASP A 130 1.08 2.92 6.90
CA ASP A 130 1.78 2.95 5.62
C ASP A 130 0.84 3.40 4.51
N PHE A 131 1.12 4.56 3.92
CA PHE A 131 0.39 5.04 2.74
C PHE A 131 1.33 5.09 1.55
N ARG A 132 1.04 4.28 0.53
CA ARG A 132 1.83 4.23 -0.72
C ARG A 132 3.33 4.04 -0.48
N LYS A 133 3.67 3.08 0.38
CA LYS A 133 5.06 2.76 0.80
C LYS A 133 5.78 3.91 1.50
N GLN A 134 5.05 4.89 2.03
CA GLN A 134 5.57 5.90 2.95
C GLN A 134 4.98 5.67 4.33
N CYS A 135 5.85 5.50 5.32
CA CYS A 135 5.45 5.37 6.72
C CYS A 135 5.19 6.76 7.32
N PHE A 136 4.01 6.91 7.93
CA PHE A 136 3.62 8.08 8.70
C PHE A 136 3.47 7.70 10.16
N ILE A 137 4.12 8.46 11.04
CA ILE A 137 4.13 8.26 12.48
C ILE A 137 3.31 9.36 13.16
N TYR A 138 2.61 9.00 14.23
CA TYR A 138 1.91 9.96 15.07
C TYR A 138 2.87 10.61 16.05
N SER A 139 2.91 11.94 16.09
CA SER A 139 3.63 12.71 17.11
C SER A 139 2.63 13.24 18.14
N GLU A 140 2.82 12.87 19.41
CA GLU A 140 2.01 13.37 20.52
C GLU A 140 2.22 14.86 20.77
N GLU A 141 3.44 15.36 20.56
CA GLU A 141 3.82 16.76 20.75
C GLU A 141 3.06 17.68 19.79
N GLU A 142 3.04 17.33 18.51
CA GLU A 142 2.39 18.10 17.44
C GLU A 142 0.91 17.73 17.26
N LYS A 143 0.44 16.70 17.97
CA LYS A 143 -0.89 16.08 17.80
C LYS A 143 -1.24 15.83 16.33
N SER A 144 -0.26 15.43 15.52
CA SER A 144 -0.40 15.27 14.08
C SER A 144 0.46 14.11 13.56
N PHE A 145 0.12 13.63 12.36
CA PHE A 145 0.92 12.64 11.66
C PHE A 145 2.03 13.33 10.87
N SER A 146 3.26 12.83 11.00
CA SER A 146 4.39 13.28 10.20
C SER A 146 4.99 12.10 9.45
N LYS A 147 5.62 12.39 8.30
CA LYS A 147 6.39 11.36 7.59
C LYS A 147 7.56 10.93 8.46
N LEU A 148 7.86 9.63 8.49
CA LEU A 148 9.04 9.10 9.18
C LEU A 148 10.29 9.91 8.80
N PRO A 149 10.95 10.59 9.76
CA PRO A 149 12.12 11.40 9.46
C PRO A 149 13.32 10.51 9.15
N TYR A 150 14.02 10.88 8.08
CA TYR A 150 15.31 10.32 7.71
C TYR A 150 16.41 11.34 8.00
N PRO A 151 17.60 10.90 8.48
CA PRO A 151 18.70 11.80 8.78
C PRO A 151 19.38 12.25 7.48
N THR A 152 18.74 13.14 6.72
CA THR A 152 19.25 13.66 5.43
C THR A 152 19.54 15.16 5.45
N LYS A 153 19.13 15.87 6.50
CA LYS A 153 19.23 17.33 6.62
C LYS A 153 20.25 17.79 7.67
N GLU A 154 21.04 16.86 8.19
CA GLU A 154 22.05 17.20 9.19
C GLU A 154 23.26 17.89 8.55
N THR A 155 24.10 18.50 9.37
CA THR A 155 25.32 19.17 8.87
C THR A 155 26.36 18.15 8.39
N PHE A 156 27.23 18.54 7.45
CA PHE A 156 28.34 17.70 7.00
C PHE A 156 29.26 17.24 8.15
N GLY A 157 29.48 18.11 9.15
CA GLY A 157 30.26 17.76 10.33
C GLY A 157 29.64 16.66 11.20
N TYR A 158 28.32 16.51 11.18
CA TYR A 158 27.63 15.38 11.82
C TYR A 158 27.95 14.08 11.07
N TYR A 159 27.77 14.06 9.75
CA TYR A 159 28.02 12.87 8.93
C TYR A 159 29.49 12.42 8.94
N LEU A 160 30.44 13.36 9.00
CA LEU A 160 31.87 13.03 9.06
C LEU A 160 32.25 12.32 10.39
N LYS A 161 31.51 12.58 11.47
CA LYS A 161 31.70 11.93 12.77
C LYS A 161 30.95 10.60 12.89
N CYS A 162 30.06 10.27 11.95
CA CYS A 162 29.34 9.01 11.98
C CYS A 162 30.28 7.84 11.68
N SER A 163 30.40 6.90 12.62
CA SER A 163 31.18 5.67 12.45
C SER A 163 30.29 4.42 12.26
N GLY A 164 29.05 4.62 11.78
CA GLY A 164 28.02 3.58 11.70
C GLY A 164 27.32 3.29 13.04
N HIS A 165 26.52 2.22 13.07
CA HIS A 165 25.86 1.78 14.30
C HIS A 165 26.85 1.07 15.23
N GLY A 166 27.17 1.69 16.38
CA GLY A 166 28.20 1.20 17.30
C GLY A 166 27.85 -0.05 18.13
N SER A 167 26.59 -0.51 18.11
CA SER A 167 26.13 -1.68 18.89
C SER A 167 24.96 -2.36 18.18
N ASP A 168 24.83 -3.69 18.30
CA ASP A 168 23.74 -4.44 17.68
C ASP A 168 22.35 -3.99 18.17
N ALA A 169 22.22 -3.53 19.42
CA ALA A 169 20.97 -2.96 19.93
C ALA A 169 20.53 -1.70 19.14
N LYS A 170 21.47 -0.86 18.73
CA LYS A 170 21.21 0.31 17.87
C LYS A 170 20.85 -0.11 16.45
N VAL A 171 21.46 -1.18 15.94
CA VAL A 171 21.09 -1.77 14.63
C VAL A 171 19.67 -2.29 14.67
N LEU A 172 19.28 -3.02 15.72
CA LEU A 172 17.92 -3.52 15.90
C LEU A 172 16.91 -2.38 15.97
N THR A 173 17.17 -1.36 16.79
CA THR A 173 16.32 -0.17 16.91
C THR A 173 16.16 0.55 15.56
N ALA A 174 17.26 0.69 14.81
CA ALA A 174 17.27 1.29 13.47
C ALA A 174 16.50 0.43 12.45
N THR A 175 16.64 -0.89 12.54
CA THR A 175 15.96 -1.85 11.66
C THR A 175 14.45 -1.83 11.91
N GLU A 176 14.02 -1.77 13.16
CA GLU A 176 12.61 -1.59 13.51
C GLU A 176 12.09 -0.26 12.98
N LYS A 177 12.84 0.83 13.19
CA LYS A 177 12.41 2.18 12.79
C LYS A 177 12.29 2.37 11.27
N TRP A 178 13.33 2.06 10.50
CA TRP A 178 13.38 2.35 9.05
C TRP A 178 13.06 1.15 8.15
N GLY A 179 13.07 -0.07 8.69
CA GLY A 179 12.88 -1.28 7.91
C GLY A 179 14.09 -1.61 7.02
N ARG A 180 13.92 -2.66 6.20
CA ARG A 180 14.95 -3.13 5.26
C ARG A 180 14.94 -2.29 3.97
N ASN A 181 16.11 -2.15 3.35
CA ASN A 181 16.27 -1.51 2.04
C ASN A 181 15.84 -2.44 0.90
N VAL A 182 14.55 -2.77 0.85
CA VAL A 182 13.98 -3.65 -0.18
C VAL A 182 12.91 -2.91 -0.96
N PHE A 183 13.14 -2.73 -2.25
CA PHE A 183 12.16 -2.17 -3.17
C PHE A 183 11.06 -3.20 -3.52
N GLU A 184 10.19 -3.58 -2.59
CA GLU A 184 9.16 -4.59 -2.87
C GLU A 184 7.94 -4.01 -3.62
N TYR A 185 7.87 -4.28 -4.92
CA TYR A 185 6.66 -4.04 -5.71
C TYR A 185 5.72 -5.25 -5.60
N PRO A 186 4.57 -5.17 -4.89
CA PRO A 186 3.67 -6.31 -4.74
C PRO A 186 3.12 -6.75 -6.09
N GLN A 187 3.18 -8.04 -6.41
CA GLN A 187 2.54 -8.54 -7.64
C GLN A 187 1.03 -8.56 -7.44
N PRO A 188 0.23 -7.95 -8.32
CA PRO A 188 -1.18 -8.27 -8.34
C PRO A 188 -1.32 -9.75 -8.70
N THR A 189 -1.94 -10.53 -7.82
CA THR A 189 -2.34 -11.90 -8.14
C THR A 189 -3.38 -11.86 -9.25
N PHE A 190 -3.41 -12.88 -10.12
CA PHE A 190 -4.45 -13.01 -11.16
C PHE A 190 -5.87 -12.81 -10.60
N GLN A 191 -6.17 -13.39 -9.44
CA GLN A 191 -7.46 -13.22 -8.76
C GLN A 191 -7.78 -11.78 -8.37
N LYS A 192 -6.77 -11.03 -7.89
CA LYS A 192 -6.93 -9.62 -7.52
C LYS A 192 -7.23 -8.77 -8.76
N LEU A 193 -6.52 -9.05 -9.85
CA LEU A 193 -6.70 -8.38 -11.13
C LEU A 193 -8.08 -8.70 -11.75
N MET A 194 -8.44 -9.98 -11.76
CA MET A 194 -9.75 -10.45 -12.23
C MET A 194 -10.88 -9.81 -11.44
N LYS A 195 -10.75 -9.74 -10.12
CA LYS A 195 -11.72 -9.07 -9.26
C LYS A 195 -11.84 -7.58 -9.59
N GLU A 196 -10.74 -6.90 -9.88
CA GLU A 196 -10.73 -5.48 -10.29
C GLU A 196 -11.52 -5.31 -11.59
N HIS A 197 -11.24 -6.13 -12.62
CA HIS A 197 -11.96 -6.13 -13.90
C HIS A 197 -13.45 -6.47 -13.75
N CYS A 198 -13.79 -7.52 -12.98
CA CYS A 198 -15.20 -7.89 -12.75
C CYS A 198 -15.98 -6.84 -11.94
N MET A 199 -15.28 -5.99 -11.18
CA MET A 199 -15.89 -4.88 -10.45
C MET A 199 -16.01 -3.62 -11.31
N GLU A 200 -15.51 -3.60 -12.54
CA GLU A 200 -15.69 -2.44 -13.41
C GLU A 200 -17.18 -2.25 -13.75
N PRO A 201 -17.72 -1.01 -13.67
CA PRO A 201 -19.13 -0.76 -13.96
C PRO A 201 -19.59 -1.29 -15.32
N PHE A 202 -18.70 -1.27 -16.31
CA PHE A 202 -18.96 -1.79 -17.64
C PHE A 202 -19.20 -3.31 -17.63
N PHE A 203 -18.32 -4.09 -17.01
CA PHE A 203 -18.46 -5.54 -16.92
C PHE A 203 -19.75 -5.93 -16.18
N VAL A 204 -20.04 -5.27 -15.05
CA VAL A 204 -21.28 -5.51 -14.28
C VAL A 204 -22.52 -5.23 -15.14
N PHE A 205 -22.52 -4.14 -15.90
CA PHE A 205 -23.61 -3.79 -16.79
C PHE A 205 -23.78 -4.83 -17.91
N GLN A 206 -22.69 -5.31 -18.51
CA GLN A 206 -22.75 -6.34 -19.54
C GLN A 206 -23.34 -7.65 -19.01
N VAL A 207 -22.92 -8.11 -17.82
CA VAL A 207 -23.48 -9.32 -17.18
C VAL A 207 -24.96 -9.13 -16.87
N PHE A 208 -25.36 -7.94 -16.43
CA PHE A 208 -26.77 -7.61 -16.22
C PHE A 208 -27.59 -7.68 -17.52
N CYS A 209 -27.10 -7.12 -18.62
CA CYS A 209 -27.76 -7.20 -19.93
C CYS A 209 -27.91 -8.65 -20.43
N VAL A 210 -26.86 -9.47 -20.28
CA VAL A 210 -26.91 -10.90 -20.62
C VAL A 210 -27.89 -11.65 -19.72
N GLY A 211 -27.98 -11.26 -18.44
CA GLY A 211 -28.98 -11.78 -17.51
C GLY A 211 -30.42 -11.48 -17.95
N LEU A 212 -30.68 -10.26 -18.44
CA LEU A 212 -32.00 -9.90 -19.00
C LEU A 212 -32.34 -10.70 -20.26
N TRP A 213 -31.38 -10.93 -21.15
CA TRP A 213 -31.58 -11.79 -22.34
C TRP A 213 -31.86 -13.25 -21.97
N CYS A 214 -31.30 -13.73 -20.85
CA CYS A 214 -31.56 -15.06 -20.35
C CYS A 214 -33.01 -15.24 -19.86
N LEU A 215 -33.63 -14.17 -19.37
CA LEU A 215 -35.02 -14.17 -18.89
C LEU A 215 -36.06 -14.16 -20.03
N ASP A 216 -35.67 -13.75 -21.24
CA ASP A 216 -36.54 -13.68 -22.43
C ASP A 216 -36.41 -14.95 -23.30
N GLU A 217 -36.34 -16.13 -22.66
CA GLU A 217 -36.25 -17.47 -23.28
C GLU A 217 -35.00 -17.77 -24.15
N TYR A 218 -34.07 -16.83 -24.33
CA TYR A 218 -32.79 -17.02 -25.06
C TYR A 218 -31.65 -17.55 -24.18
N TRP A 219 -31.92 -18.53 -23.31
CA TRP A 219 -30.96 -19.03 -22.32
C TRP A 219 -29.68 -19.62 -22.94
N TYR A 220 -29.80 -20.32 -24.08
CA TYR A 220 -28.64 -20.96 -24.74
C TYR A 220 -27.64 -19.93 -25.28
N TYR A 221 -28.12 -18.93 -26.02
CA TYR A 221 -27.27 -17.87 -26.57
C TYR A 221 -26.68 -16.99 -25.46
N SER A 222 -27.48 -16.71 -24.42
CA SER A 222 -27.04 -15.92 -23.27
C SER A 222 -25.91 -16.61 -22.50
N LEU A 223 -26.01 -17.92 -22.29
CA LEU A 223 -24.96 -18.69 -21.61
C LEU A 223 -23.65 -18.72 -22.42
N PHE A 224 -23.75 -18.89 -23.74
CA PHE A 224 -22.58 -18.84 -24.63
C PHE A 224 -21.91 -17.45 -24.61
N THR A 225 -22.71 -16.39 -24.69
CA THR A 225 -22.20 -15.00 -24.63
C THR A 225 -21.55 -14.71 -23.28
N LEU A 226 -22.14 -15.16 -22.17
CA LEU A 226 -21.56 -15.02 -20.83
C LEU A 226 -20.20 -15.72 -20.72
N PHE A 227 -20.10 -16.94 -21.26
CA PHE A 227 -18.83 -17.66 -21.30
C PHE A 227 -17.77 -16.94 -22.13
N MET A 228 -18.13 -16.47 -23.33
CA MET A 228 -17.23 -15.70 -24.21
C MET A 228 -16.74 -14.42 -23.53
N LEU A 229 -17.63 -13.70 -22.85
CA LEU A 229 -17.30 -12.49 -22.10
C LEU A 229 -16.28 -12.79 -20.98
N PHE A 230 -16.51 -13.83 -20.18
CA PHE A 230 -15.58 -14.22 -19.12
C PHE A 230 -14.21 -14.67 -19.65
N MET A 231 -14.20 -15.41 -20.77
CA MET A 231 -12.96 -15.84 -21.44
C MET A 231 -12.15 -14.66 -21.98
N PHE A 232 -12.83 -13.65 -22.54
CA PHE A 232 -12.21 -12.44 -23.04
C PHE A 232 -11.52 -11.66 -21.90
N GLU A 233 -12.24 -11.38 -20.82
CA GLU A 233 -11.71 -10.69 -19.64
C GLU A 233 -10.55 -11.46 -18.98
N SER A 234 -10.67 -12.78 -18.91
CA SER A 234 -9.59 -13.68 -18.42
C SER A 234 -8.33 -13.57 -19.26
N THR A 235 -8.46 -13.52 -20.58
CA THR A 235 -7.34 -13.38 -21.50
C THR A 235 -6.69 -12.00 -21.36
N MET A 236 -7.50 -10.94 -21.24
CA MET A 236 -7.01 -9.57 -21.03
C MET A 236 -6.26 -9.43 -19.70
N ALA A 237 -6.83 -9.92 -18.60
CA ALA A 237 -6.19 -9.90 -17.28
C ALA A 237 -4.88 -10.70 -17.27
N LYS A 238 -4.84 -11.86 -17.94
CA LYS A 238 -3.63 -12.67 -18.08
C LYS A 238 -2.55 -11.95 -18.90
N SER A 239 -2.93 -11.29 -19.99
CA SER A 239 -2.02 -10.48 -20.82
C SER A 239 -1.38 -9.36 -19.99
N ARG A 240 -2.21 -8.58 -19.26
CA ARG A 240 -1.75 -7.51 -18.36
C ARG A 240 -0.82 -8.03 -17.28
N LEU A 241 -1.14 -9.17 -16.66
CA LEU A 241 -0.29 -9.78 -15.64
C LEU A 241 1.07 -10.21 -16.21
N LYS A 242 1.10 -10.75 -17.44
CA LYS A 242 2.33 -11.12 -18.13
C LYS A 242 3.22 -9.90 -18.34
N THR A 243 2.69 -8.81 -18.87
CA THR A 243 3.43 -7.55 -19.06
C THR A 243 4.01 -7.03 -17.74
N LEU A 244 3.22 -7.01 -16.66
CA LEU A 244 3.70 -6.57 -15.34
C LEU A 244 4.80 -7.49 -14.78
N SER A 245 4.73 -8.79 -15.06
CA SER A 245 5.76 -9.74 -14.64
C SER A 245 7.08 -9.57 -15.41
N GLU A 246 7.01 -9.24 -16.70
CA GLU A 246 8.17 -9.01 -17.55
C GLU A 246 8.91 -7.72 -17.15
N LEU A 247 8.19 -6.63 -16.91
CA LEU A 247 8.77 -5.37 -16.44
C LEU A 247 9.55 -5.52 -15.12
N ARG A 248 9.15 -6.45 -14.26
CA ARG A 248 9.86 -6.71 -13.00
C ARG A 248 11.18 -7.45 -13.20
N ARG A 249 11.31 -8.31 -14.22
CA ARG A 249 12.56 -9.08 -14.45
C ARG A 249 13.75 -8.19 -14.78
N VAL A 250 13.51 -6.93 -15.15
CA VAL A 250 14.52 -5.89 -15.39
C VAL A 250 15.11 -5.32 -14.09
N ARG A 251 14.73 -5.85 -12.92
CA ARG A 251 15.17 -5.30 -11.64
C ARG A 251 16.59 -5.71 -11.27
N VAL A 252 17.33 -4.70 -10.80
CA VAL A 252 18.68 -4.73 -10.25
C VAL A 252 18.84 -5.76 -9.14
N ASP A 253 19.84 -6.64 -9.29
CA ASP A 253 20.22 -7.65 -8.31
C ASP A 253 20.78 -7.04 -7.02
N SER A 254 20.50 -7.70 -5.89
CA SER A 254 21.02 -7.30 -4.58
C SER A 254 22.53 -7.51 -4.52
N GLN A 255 23.29 -6.41 -4.49
CA GLN A 255 24.74 -6.44 -4.30
C GLN A 255 25.12 -6.64 -2.83
N THR A 256 26.19 -7.40 -2.57
CA THR A 256 26.87 -7.44 -1.26
C THR A 256 28.01 -6.41 -1.21
N LEU A 257 28.13 -5.72 -0.07
CA LEU A 257 29.13 -4.68 0.16
C LEU A 257 29.68 -4.71 1.58
N MET A 258 30.81 -4.03 1.77
CA MET A 258 31.48 -3.91 3.07
C MET A 258 30.87 -2.74 3.85
N VAL A 259 30.31 -3.04 5.02
CA VAL A 259 29.67 -2.08 5.92
C VAL A 259 30.41 -2.04 7.24
N HIS A 260 30.59 -0.86 7.80
CA HIS A 260 31.20 -0.67 9.12
C HIS A 260 30.11 -0.62 10.21
N ARG A 261 30.00 -1.70 11.00
CA ARG A 261 29.08 -1.82 12.14
C ARG A 261 29.82 -2.32 13.36
N CYS A 262 29.45 -1.84 14.55
CA CYS A 262 30.02 -2.27 15.84
C CYS A 262 31.57 -2.23 15.87
N GLY A 263 32.17 -1.25 15.19
CA GLY A 263 33.63 -1.08 15.10
C GLY A 263 34.36 -2.09 14.22
N LYS A 264 33.64 -2.86 13.38
CA LYS A 264 34.21 -3.85 12.47
C LYS A 264 33.62 -3.74 11.07
N TRP A 265 34.43 -4.08 10.07
CA TRP A 265 33.98 -4.20 8.69
C TRP A 265 33.35 -5.57 8.44
N VAL A 266 32.08 -5.60 8.06
CA VAL A 266 31.29 -6.80 7.83
C VAL A 266 30.71 -6.78 6.42
N LYS A 267 30.69 -7.93 5.75
CA LYS A 267 30.00 -8.09 4.45
C LYS A 267 28.49 -8.21 4.71
N LEU A 268 27.71 -7.29 4.14
CA LEU A 268 26.26 -7.29 4.23
C LEU A 268 25.63 -7.17 2.85
N SER A 269 24.40 -7.67 2.73
CA SER A 269 23.56 -7.44 1.56
C SER A 269 23.11 -5.98 1.51
N GLY A 270 23.02 -5.40 0.31
CA GLY A 270 22.46 -4.07 0.08
C GLY A 270 21.02 -3.92 0.59
N THR A 271 20.31 -5.04 0.77
CA THR A 271 18.95 -5.08 1.35
C THR A 271 18.91 -4.79 2.84
N ASP A 272 20.01 -5.01 3.56
CA ASP A 272 20.07 -4.87 5.02
C ASP A 272 20.71 -3.55 5.43
N LEU A 273 20.97 -2.65 4.47
CA LEU A 273 21.48 -1.31 4.73
C LEU A 273 20.46 -0.46 5.46
N LEU A 274 20.95 0.31 6.43
CA LEU A 274 20.17 1.23 7.23
C LEU A 274 20.71 2.66 7.09
N PRO A 275 19.85 3.68 7.25
CA PRO A 275 20.32 5.07 7.26
C PRO A 275 21.36 5.31 8.36
N GLY A 276 22.54 5.83 7.97
CA GLY A 276 23.65 6.10 8.87
C GLY A 276 24.74 5.01 8.90
N ASP A 277 24.56 3.91 8.17
CA ASP A 277 25.64 2.96 7.92
C ASP A 277 26.77 3.60 7.10
N VAL A 278 28.01 3.26 7.46
CA VAL A 278 29.20 3.64 6.69
C VAL A 278 29.59 2.48 5.81
N VAL A 279 29.70 2.72 4.51
CA VAL A 279 29.95 1.68 3.52
C VAL A 279 31.20 1.95 2.72
N SER A 280 31.90 0.88 2.33
CA SER A 280 33.04 0.96 1.42
C SER A 280 32.63 0.40 0.07
N ILE A 281 32.50 1.28 -0.92
CA ILE A 281 32.25 0.92 -2.31
C ILE A 281 33.59 0.88 -3.04
N GLY A 282 34.00 -0.31 -3.45
CA GLY A 282 35.10 -0.51 -4.40
C GLY A 282 34.56 -0.71 -5.82
N ARG A 283 35.45 -0.60 -6.82
CA ARG A 283 35.21 -1.12 -8.16
C ARG A 283 35.19 -2.65 -8.10
N LEU A 284 34.07 -3.20 -7.66
CA LEU A 284 33.86 -4.64 -7.67
C LEU A 284 33.39 -5.02 -9.06
N SER A 285 34.35 -5.25 -9.97
CA SER A 285 34.08 -6.11 -11.11
C SER A 285 33.58 -7.44 -10.54
N GLY A 286 32.31 -7.74 -10.73
CA GLY A 286 31.81 -9.08 -10.40
C GLY A 286 32.62 -10.13 -11.18
N GLN A 287 32.53 -11.40 -10.80
CA GLN A 287 33.10 -12.49 -11.61
C GLN A 287 32.63 -12.46 -13.08
N ASN A 288 31.56 -11.70 -13.39
CA ASN A 288 30.96 -11.53 -14.71
C ASN A 288 31.28 -10.19 -15.40
N GLY A 289 32.17 -9.34 -14.86
CA GLY A 289 32.57 -8.09 -15.53
C GLY A 289 31.49 -7.00 -15.60
N GLU A 290 30.33 -7.18 -14.96
CA GLU A 290 29.25 -6.20 -14.94
C GLU A 290 29.48 -5.10 -13.89
N ASP A 291 29.24 -3.85 -14.30
CA ASP A 291 29.25 -2.68 -13.43
C ASP A 291 28.11 -2.77 -12.43
N LYS A 292 28.44 -2.78 -11.13
CA LYS A 292 27.44 -2.88 -10.07
C LYS A 292 26.83 -1.52 -9.77
N SER A 293 25.50 -1.45 -9.77
CA SER A 293 24.75 -0.26 -9.38
C SER A 293 24.88 0.02 -7.88
N VAL A 294 24.92 1.30 -7.51
CA VAL A 294 24.90 1.72 -6.11
C VAL A 294 23.54 1.34 -5.46
N PRO A 295 23.52 0.65 -4.29
CA PRO A 295 22.29 0.04 -3.76
C PRO A 295 21.36 1.00 -2.99
N ALA A 296 21.79 2.23 -2.74
CA ALA A 296 21.02 3.25 -2.03
C ALA A 296 21.55 4.65 -2.39
N ASP A 297 20.82 5.69 -1.99
CA ASP A 297 21.33 7.07 -2.03
C ASP A 297 22.43 7.22 -0.98
N MET A 298 23.62 7.67 -1.40
CA MET A 298 24.81 7.71 -0.55
C MET A 298 25.52 9.06 -0.59
N LEU A 299 26.13 9.41 0.54
CA LEU A 299 26.99 10.57 0.68
C LEU A 299 28.46 10.14 0.72
N ILE A 300 29.31 10.76 -0.10
CA ILE A 300 30.75 10.50 -0.11
C ILE A 300 31.40 11.18 1.10
N LEU A 301 31.87 10.37 2.07
CA LEU A 301 32.60 10.86 3.25
C LEU A 301 34.10 11.00 2.99
N ALA A 302 34.67 10.15 2.14
CA ALA A 302 36.08 10.15 1.80
C ALA A 302 36.30 9.60 0.38
N GLY A 303 37.24 10.20 -0.34
CA GLY A 303 37.59 9.82 -1.72
C GLY A 303 36.80 10.54 -2.81
N SER A 304 36.96 10.06 -4.03
CA SER A 304 36.23 10.51 -5.22
C SER A 304 35.68 9.31 -5.99
N ALA A 305 34.61 9.55 -6.74
CA ALA A 305 33.98 8.52 -7.56
C ALA A 305 33.63 9.08 -8.94
N ILE A 306 33.79 8.26 -9.97
CA ILE A 306 33.22 8.51 -11.29
C ILE A 306 31.99 7.62 -11.40
N VAL A 307 30.81 8.23 -11.55
CA VAL A 307 29.53 7.53 -11.59
C VAL A 307 28.87 7.72 -12.94
N ASN A 308 28.27 6.65 -13.45
CA ASN A 308 27.42 6.71 -14.63
C ASN A 308 25.97 6.94 -14.19
N GLU A 309 25.43 8.12 -14.47
CA GLU A 309 24.04 8.48 -14.14
C GLU A 309 23.06 8.24 -15.31
N ALA A 310 23.50 7.65 -16.42
CA ALA A 310 22.69 7.47 -17.63
C ALA A 310 21.34 6.78 -17.38
N ILE A 311 21.26 5.87 -16.41
CA ILE A 311 20.01 5.18 -16.05
C ILE A 311 18.99 6.13 -15.43
N LEU A 312 19.44 7.18 -14.72
CA LEU A 312 18.60 8.13 -13.99
C LEU A 312 18.38 9.43 -14.77
N THR A 313 19.41 9.96 -15.42
CA THR A 313 19.40 11.26 -16.10
C THR A 313 19.25 11.13 -17.62
N GLY A 314 19.55 9.96 -18.18
CA GLY A 314 19.64 9.77 -19.64
C GLY A 314 20.91 10.33 -20.26
N GLU A 315 21.81 10.94 -19.48
CA GLU A 315 23.07 11.49 -19.97
C GLU A 315 24.16 10.42 -19.97
N SER A 316 24.82 10.21 -21.11
CA SER A 316 25.87 9.19 -21.27
C SER A 316 27.24 9.60 -20.73
N THR A 317 27.41 10.86 -20.33
CA THR A 317 28.68 11.37 -19.80
C THR A 317 28.85 10.98 -18.33
N PRO A 318 29.93 10.28 -17.98
CA PRO A 318 30.18 9.91 -16.59
C PRO A 318 30.49 11.16 -15.76
N GLN A 319 29.92 11.23 -14.56
CA GLN A 319 30.01 12.38 -13.67
C GLN A 319 31.07 12.15 -12.59
N TRP A 320 31.92 13.14 -12.36
CA TRP A 320 32.92 13.13 -11.29
C TRP A 320 32.31 13.67 -9.99
N LYS A 321 32.26 12.85 -8.94
CA LYS A 321 31.74 13.20 -7.61
C LYS A 321 32.89 13.23 -6.60
N VAL A 322 32.94 14.30 -5.81
CA VAL A 322 33.95 14.51 -4.76
C VAL A 322 33.29 14.79 -3.42
N ASN A 323 34.04 14.58 -2.35
CA ASN A 323 33.63 15.06 -1.04
C ASN A 323 33.50 16.60 -1.08
N PRO A 324 32.34 17.18 -0.68
CA PRO A 324 32.10 18.61 -0.70
C PRO A 324 32.97 19.44 0.28
N LEU A 325 33.76 18.79 1.15
CA LEU A 325 34.68 19.46 2.08
C LEU A 325 36.11 19.67 1.52
N PHE A 326 36.37 19.31 0.26
CA PHE A 326 37.63 19.55 -0.45
C PHE A 326 37.44 20.35 -1.73
#